data_AF-A0A086AZI8-F1
#
_entry.id   AF-A0A086AZI8-F1
#
_cell.length_a   1.000
_cell.length_b   1.000
_cell.length_c   1.000
_cell.angle_alpha   90.00
_cell.angle_beta   90.00
_cell.angle_gamma   90.00
#
_symmetry.space_group_name_H-M   'P 1'
#
loop_
_entity.id
_entity.type
_entity.pdbx_description
1 polymer ?
#
loop_
_entity_poly.entity_id
_entity_poly.type
_entity_poly.pdbx_seq_one_letter_code
_entity_poly.pdbx_strand_id
1 'polypeptide(L)'
;MKSIILLFSLVISSLAGAQTLLPPSAMANVAQKRLIDEFIKVSHYKEALINYAKEYIELKMFDYNVDPPKELLTKDQARSIIKNFDFDGFKVSMYSSFSLIPEENLKELIQFHKTIGGSLSRGNSTLLMTPTIDLNIKNQIDYAIENIKK
;
A
#
# COMPACT_ATOMS: atom_id res chain seq x y z
N MET A 1 -10.36 17.10 52.48
CA MET A 1 -9.22 16.31 51.93
C MET A 1 -9.66 15.01 51.25
N LYS A 2 -10.49 14.17 51.86
CA LYS A 2 -10.97 12.89 51.25
C LYS A 2 -11.63 13.06 49.87
N SER A 3 -12.47 14.09 49.71
CA SER A 3 -13.18 14.37 48.45
C SER A 3 -12.25 14.83 47.32
N ILE A 4 -11.15 15.53 47.66
CA ILE A 4 -10.15 15.98 46.69
C ILE A 4 -9.33 14.78 46.20
N ILE A 5 -8.97 13.87 47.10
CA ILE A 5 -8.23 12.64 46.75
C ILE A 5 -9.05 11.75 45.82
N LEU A 6 -10.35 11.60 46.09
CA LEU A 6 -11.29 10.86 45.21
C LEU A 6 -11.42 11.50 43.82
N LEU A 7 -11.46 12.83 43.75
CA LEU A 7 -11.53 13.53 42.47
C LEU A 7 -10.26 13.29 41.64
N PHE A 8 -9.08 13.37 42.28
CA PHE A 8 -7.81 13.07 41.63
C PHE A 8 -7.70 11.61 41.17
N SER A 9 -8.20 10.63 41.94
CA SER A 9 -8.15 9.22 41.51
C SER A 9 -9.04 8.95 40.30
N LEU A 10 -10.21 9.60 40.20
CA LEU A 10 -11.12 9.51 39.05
C LEU A 10 -10.51 10.14 37.78
N VAL A 11 -9.84 11.28 37.92
CA VAL A 11 -9.17 11.94 36.78
C VAL A 11 -7.99 11.09 36.30
N ILE A 12 -7.14 10.59 37.20
CA ILE A 12 -5.97 9.78 36.82
C ILE A 12 -6.38 8.46 36.17
N SER A 13 -7.44 7.80 36.67
CA SER A 13 -7.96 6.57 36.04
C SER A 13 -8.56 6.82 34.65
N SER A 14 -9.21 7.97 34.44
CA SER A 14 -9.69 8.36 33.09
C SER A 14 -8.54 8.67 32.12
N LEU A 15 -7.43 9.24 32.61
CA LEU A 15 -6.25 9.53 31.78
C LEU A 15 -5.42 8.27 31.48
N ALA A 16 -5.39 7.30 32.39
CA ALA A 16 -4.70 6.02 32.18
C ALA A 16 -5.34 5.19 31.06
N GLY A 17 -6.68 5.22 30.94
CA GLY A 17 -7.40 4.59 29.84
C GLY A 17 -7.34 5.34 28.51
N ALA A 18 -6.95 6.61 28.53
CA ALA A 18 -6.80 7.47 27.34
C ALA A 18 -5.38 7.42 26.74
N GLN A 19 -4.43 6.73 27.39
CA GLN A 19 -3.19 6.33 26.73
C GLN A 19 -3.52 5.25 25.72
N THR A 20 -3.97 5.67 24.53
CA THR A 20 -3.95 4.82 23.34
C THR A 20 -2.57 4.21 23.28
N LEU A 21 -2.47 2.89 23.45
CA LEU A 21 -1.29 2.13 23.10
C LEU A 21 -0.83 2.68 21.76
N LEU A 22 0.37 3.29 21.73
CA LEU A 22 0.99 3.69 20.47
C LEU A 22 0.81 2.50 19.54
N PRO A 23 0.20 2.68 18.35
CA PRO A 23 -0.04 1.57 17.46
C PRO A 23 1.28 0.81 17.34
N PRO A 24 1.29 -0.51 17.60
CA PRO A 24 2.53 -1.28 17.61
C PRO A 24 3.27 -0.96 16.32
N SER A 25 4.60 -0.82 16.39
CA SER A 25 5.39 -0.49 15.20
C SER A 25 4.92 -1.42 14.07
N ALA A 26 4.43 -0.84 12.97
CA ALA A 26 3.85 -1.57 11.83
C ALA A 26 4.95 -2.29 11.03
N MET A 27 5.77 -3.09 11.72
CA MET A 27 6.78 -3.94 11.16
C MET A 27 6.35 -5.38 11.37
N ALA A 28 5.98 -6.03 10.26
CA ALA A 28 5.72 -7.46 10.24
C ALA A 28 6.88 -8.24 10.86
N ASN A 29 6.57 -9.13 11.80
CA ASN A 29 7.54 -10.11 12.29
C ASN A 29 7.86 -11.13 11.19
N VAL A 30 8.85 -12.02 11.43
CA VAL A 30 9.31 -12.99 10.42
C VAL A 30 8.18 -13.92 9.94
N ALA A 31 7.31 -14.38 10.85
CA ALA A 31 6.20 -15.25 10.49
C ALA A 31 5.16 -14.51 9.61
N GLN A 32 4.84 -13.27 9.98
CA GLN A 32 3.89 -12.44 9.23
C GLN A 32 4.45 -12.04 7.86
N LYS A 33 5.76 -11.74 7.74
CA LYS A 33 6.40 -11.51 6.44
C LYS A 33 6.26 -12.70 5.49
N ARG A 34 6.41 -13.93 6.00
CA ARG A 34 6.22 -15.15 5.19
C ARG A 34 4.79 -15.28 4.67
N LEU A 35 3.80 -14.98 5.50
CA LEU A 35 2.40 -14.97 5.07
C LEU A 35 2.12 -13.86 4.04
N ILE A 36 2.69 -12.67 4.23
CA ILE A 36 2.55 -11.58 3.27
C ILE A 36 3.21 -11.94 1.94
N ASP A 37 4.38 -12.60 1.96
CA ASP A 37 5.05 -13.11 0.76
C ASP A 37 4.20 -14.15 0.03
N GLU A 38 3.60 -15.07 0.78
CA GLU A 38 2.67 -16.05 0.22
C GLU A 38 1.45 -15.36 -0.40
N PHE A 39 0.84 -14.40 0.30
CA PHE A 39 -0.27 -13.60 -0.20
C PHE A 39 0.10 -12.90 -1.51
N ILE A 40 1.23 -12.19 -1.56
CA ILE A 40 1.73 -11.50 -2.76
C ILE A 40 1.85 -12.47 -3.93
N LYS A 41 2.38 -13.67 -3.67
CA LYS A 41 2.57 -14.69 -4.69
C LYS A 41 1.24 -15.25 -5.20
N VAL A 42 0.36 -15.70 -4.30
CA VAL A 42 -0.87 -16.41 -4.71
C VAL A 42 -1.92 -15.48 -5.30
N SER A 43 -1.89 -14.18 -4.98
CA SER A 43 -2.80 -13.18 -5.55
C SER A 43 -2.30 -12.55 -6.84
N HIS A 44 -1.14 -12.99 -7.37
CA HIS A 44 -0.46 -12.34 -8.50
C HIS A 44 -0.36 -10.83 -8.28
N TYR A 45 -0.02 -10.44 -7.04
CA TYR A 45 -0.12 -9.05 -6.60
C TYR A 45 0.85 -8.15 -7.36
N LYS A 46 2.04 -8.67 -7.69
CA LYS A 46 3.05 -7.94 -8.45
C LYS A 46 2.50 -7.51 -9.81
N GLU A 47 1.88 -8.44 -10.53
CA GLU A 47 1.28 -8.17 -11.83
C GLU A 47 0.15 -7.15 -11.71
N ALA A 48 -0.71 -7.29 -10.70
CA ALA A 48 -1.80 -6.34 -10.48
C ALA A 48 -1.31 -4.94 -10.13
N LEU A 49 -0.30 -4.85 -9.28
CA LEU A 49 0.32 -3.59 -8.89
C LEU A 49 1.02 -2.91 -10.08
N ILE A 50 1.66 -3.68 -10.96
CA ILE A 50 2.26 -3.16 -12.20
C ILE A 50 1.17 -2.67 -13.18
N ASN A 51 0.02 -3.34 -13.25
CA ASN A 51 -1.09 -2.87 -14.08
C ASN A 51 -1.69 -1.57 -13.55
N TYR A 52 -1.88 -1.48 -12.23
CA TYR A 52 -2.24 -0.23 -11.57
C TYR A 52 -1.25 0.90 -11.89
N ALA A 53 0.06 0.62 -11.82
CA ALA A 53 1.09 1.60 -12.17
C ALA A 53 1.00 2.06 -13.63
N LYS A 54 0.74 1.15 -14.58
CA LYS A 54 0.56 1.51 -16.00
C LYS A 54 -0.61 2.47 -16.19
N GLU A 55 -1.77 2.13 -15.61
CA GLU A 55 -2.97 2.98 -15.68
C GLU A 55 -2.71 4.37 -15.06
N TYR A 56 -2.04 4.42 -13.91
CA TYR A 56 -1.66 5.70 -13.29
C TYR A 56 -0.72 6.53 -14.18
N ILE A 57 0.28 5.90 -14.80
CA ILE A 57 1.19 6.60 -15.72
C ILE A 57 0.45 7.12 -16.95
N GLU A 58 -0.47 6.34 -17.53
CA GLU A 58 -1.28 6.77 -18.67
C GLU A 58 -2.06 8.05 -18.35
N LEU A 59 -2.62 8.16 -17.14
CA LEU A 59 -3.28 9.39 -16.68
C LEU A 59 -2.32 10.58 -16.55
N LYS A 60 -1.03 10.32 -16.28
CA LYS A 60 0.02 11.34 -16.16
C LYS A 60 0.71 11.69 -17.48
N MET A 61 0.42 10.96 -18.56
CA MET A 61 1.05 11.21 -19.86
C MET A 61 0.62 12.53 -20.48
N PHE A 62 -0.53 13.08 -20.10
CA PHE A 62 -1.07 14.31 -20.67
C PHE A 62 -1.45 15.31 -19.57
N ASP A 63 -1.16 16.59 -19.81
CA ASP A 63 -1.71 17.71 -19.06
C ASP A 63 -3.05 18.11 -19.68
N TYR A 64 -4.13 17.80 -18.97
CA TYR A 64 -5.49 18.17 -19.36
C TYR A 64 -5.91 19.56 -18.88
N ASN A 65 -5.04 20.30 -18.18
CA ASN A 65 -5.34 21.67 -17.74
C ASN A 65 -5.10 22.72 -18.83
N VAL A 66 -4.67 22.31 -20.02
CA VAL A 66 -4.42 23.15 -21.19
C VAL A 66 -5.19 22.62 -22.40
N ASP A 67 -5.55 23.52 -23.33
CA ASP A 67 -6.28 23.17 -24.56
C ASP A 67 -5.45 23.58 -25.80
N PRO A 68 -5.05 22.63 -26.68
CA PRO A 68 -5.25 21.18 -26.54
C PRO A 68 -4.40 20.56 -25.42
N PRO A 69 -4.78 19.37 -24.90
CA PRO A 69 -3.98 18.66 -23.91
C PRO A 69 -2.53 18.47 -24.36
N LYS A 70 -1.60 18.73 -23.45
CA LYS A 70 -0.17 18.68 -23.74
C LYS A 70 0.43 17.35 -23.32
N GLU A 71 1.11 16.64 -24.22
CA GLU A 71 1.87 15.44 -23.86
C GLU A 71 3.04 15.81 -22.93
N LEU A 72 3.09 15.17 -21.77
CA LEU A 72 4.11 15.33 -20.73
C LEU A 72 5.13 14.18 -20.71
N LEU A 73 4.73 13.01 -21.20
CA LEU A 73 5.51 11.78 -21.15
C LEU A 73 5.22 10.96 -22.41
N THR A 74 6.27 10.56 -23.13
CA THR A 74 6.12 9.68 -24.29
C THR A 74 5.83 8.24 -23.86
N LYS A 75 5.25 7.45 -24.78
CA LYS A 75 5.01 6.01 -24.55
C LYS A 75 6.30 5.25 -24.18
N ASP A 76 7.44 5.62 -24.74
CA ASP A 76 8.71 4.95 -24.46
C ASP A 76 9.26 5.32 -23.07
N GLN A 77 9.08 6.58 -22.65
CA GLN A 77 9.39 6.98 -21.28
C GLN A 77 8.48 6.26 -20.27
N ALA A 78 7.18 6.17 -20.54
CA ALA A 78 6.23 5.41 -19.71
C ALA A 78 6.63 3.93 -19.56
N ARG A 79 6.99 3.28 -20.67
CA ARG A 79 7.50 1.90 -20.67
C ARG A 79 8.78 1.76 -19.86
N SER A 80 9.69 2.72 -19.97
CA SER A 80 10.95 2.74 -19.22
C SER A 80 10.71 2.80 -17.71
N ILE A 81 9.79 3.65 -17.24
CA ILE A 81 9.42 3.74 -15.82
C ILE A 81 8.92 2.39 -15.31
N ILE A 82 7.98 1.76 -16.02
CA ILE A 82 7.42 0.46 -15.62
C ILE A 82 8.49 -0.63 -15.61
N LYS A 83 9.37 -0.65 -16.62
CA LYS A 83 10.47 -1.63 -16.72
C LYS A 83 11.45 -1.52 -15.54
N ASN A 84 11.68 -0.31 -15.06
CA ASN A 84 12.61 -0.02 -13.97
C ASN A 84 11.94 0.01 -12.59
N PHE A 85 10.67 -0.41 -12.48
CA PHE A 85 9.97 -0.44 -11.20
C PHE A 85 10.61 -1.46 -10.24
N ASP A 86 11.18 -0.96 -9.14
CA ASP A 86 11.77 -1.78 -8.08
C ASP A 86 10.67 -2.34 -7.17
N PHE A 87 10.13 -3.49 -7.57
CA PHE A 87 9.12 -4.19 -6.76
C PHE A 87 9.68 -4.69 -5.44
N ASP A 88 10.93 -5.14 -5.39
CA ASP A 88 11.52 -5.72 -4.19
C ASP A 88 11.75 -4.64 -3.12
N GLY A 89 12.24 -3.47 -3.51
CA GLY A 89 12.29 -2.28 -2.66
C GLY A 89 10.89 -1.86 -2.20
N PHE A 90 9.88 -1.96 -3.07
CA PHE A 90 8.50 -1.65 -2.73
C PHE A 90 7.86 -2.62 -1.71
N LYS A 91 8.38 -3.85 -1.57
CA LYS A 91 7.85 -4.84 -0.61
C LYS A 91 7.82 -4.33 0.82
N VAL A 92 8.69 -3.40 1.19
CA VAL A 92 8.68 -2.77 2.52
C VAL A 92 7.33 -2.10 2.81
N SER A 93 6.76 -1.39 1.82
CA SER A 93 5.43 -0.76 1.93
C SER A 93 4.33 -1.79 2.14
N MET A 94 4.42 -2.93 1.45
CA MET A 94 3.46 -4.03 1.58
C MET A 94 3.59 -4.74 2.92
N TYR A 95 4.80 -4.99 3.41
CA TYR A 95 5.01 -5.57 4.74
C TYR A 95 4.44 -4.67 5.83
N SER A 96 4.65 -3.37 5.73
CA SER A 96 4.11 -2.44 6.71
C SER A 96 2.58 -2.41 6.65
N SER A 97 2.02 -2.31 5.44
CA SER A 97 0.57 -2.21 5.25
C SER A 97 -0.19 -3.48 5.63
N PHE A 98 0.29 -4.64 5.17
CA PHE A 98 -0.37 -5.91 5.43
C PHE A 98 -0.05 -6.49 6.82
N SER A 99 0.94 -5.94 7.54
CA SER A 99 1.15 -6.29 8.96
C SER A 99 -0.02 -5.90 9.87
N LEU A 100 -0.86 -4.97 9.41
CA LEU A 100 -2.06 -4.53 10.12
C LEU A 100 -3.24 -5.51 9.92
N ILE A 101 -3.13 -6.46 9.00
CA ILE A 101 -4.14 -7.51 8.81
C ILE A 101 -3.89 -8.60 9.86
N PRO A 102 -4.91 -8.98 10.66
CA PRO A 102 -4.80 -10.12 11.57
C PRO A 102 -4.33 -11.38 10.85
N GLU A 103 -3.50 -12.20 11.51
CA GLU A 103 -2.90 -13.38 10.90
C GLU A 103 -3.95 -14.34 10.31
N GLU A 104 -5.03 -14.56 11.05
CA GLU A 104 -6.16 -15.39 10.62
C GLU A 104 -6.81 -14.87 9.33
N ASN A 105 -7.09 -13.57 9.25
CA ASN A 105 -7.64 -12.93 8.06
C ASN A 105 -6.66 -13.01 6.87
N LEU A 106 -5.36 -12.88 7.12
CA LEU A 106 -4.35 -13.00 6.06
C LEU A 106 -4.30 -14.43 5.50
N LYS A 107 -4.44 -15.46 6.35
CA LYS A 107 -4.56 -16.86 5.91
C LYS A 107 -5.82 -17.10 5.09
N GLU A 108 -6.95 -16.53 5.50
CA GLU A 108 -8.19 -16.61 4.72
C GLU A 108 -8.06 -15.92 3.36
N LEU A 109 -7.42 -14.74 3.30
CA LEU A 109 -7.14 -14.05 2.03
C LEU A 109 -6.26 -14.89 1.11
N ILE A 110 -5.22 -15.55 1.65
CA ILE A 110 -4.37 -16.48 0.88
C ILE A 110 -5.22 -17.63 0.32
N GLN A 111 -6.07 -18.24 1.15
CA GLN A 111 -6.89 -19.37 0.73
C GLN A 111 -7.93 -18.96 -0.33
N PHE A 112 -8.54 -17.79 -0.17
CA PHE A 112 -9.46 -17.21 -1.14
C PHE A 112 -8.78 -17.06 -2.51
N HIS A 113 -7.61 -16.41 -2.56
CA HIS A 113 -6.87 -16.22 -3.82
C HIS A 113 -6.45 -17.54 -4.46
N LYS A 114 -5.98 -18.52 -3.67
CA LYS A 114 -5.68 -19.87 -4.19
C LYS A 114 -6.91 -20.52 -4.84
N THR A 115 -8.09 -20.36 -4.25
CA THR A 115 -9.34 -20.98 -4.73
C THR A 115 -9.80 -20.42 -6.07
N ILE A 116 -9.57 -19.12 -6.31
CA ILE A 116 -9.97 -18.44 -7.55
C ILE A 116 -8.86 -18.42 -8.62
N GLY A 117 -7.71 -19.05 -8.36
CA GLY A 117 -6.56 -19.02 -9.29
C GLY A 117 -5.79 -17.70 -9.29
N GLY A 118 -5.92 -16.91 -8.23
CA GLY A 118 -5.11 -15.74 -7.92
C GLY A 118 -5.61 -14.41 -8.47
N SER A 119 -6.23 -14.36 -9.65
CA SER A 119 -6.65 -13.09 -10.24
C SER A 119 -8.12 -12.74 -9.95
N LEU A 120 -8.36 -11.47 -9.60
CA LEU A 120 -9.70 -10.96 -9.27
C LEU A 120 -10.48 -10.45 -10.48
N SER A 121 -9.82 -10.25 -11.63
CA SER A 121 -10.40 -9.59 -12.79
C SER A 121 -9.69 -10.01 -14.08
N ARG A 122 -10.35 -9.82 -15.23
CA ARG A 122 -9.70 -10.05 -16.52
C ARG A 122 -8.50 -9.10 -16.66
N GLY A 123 -7.32 -9.67 -16.93
CA GLY A 123 -6.09 -8.89 -17.05
C GLY A 123 -5.45 -8.49 -15.71
N ASN A 124 -6.00 -8.93 -14.58
CA ASN A 124 -5.45 -8.69 -13.25
C ASN A 124 -5.28 -7.19 -12.92
N SER A 125 -6.33 -6.37 -13.10
CA SER A 125 -6.32 -4.93 -12.76
C SER A 125 -6.94 -4.62 -11.39
N THR A 126 -7.63 -5.59 -10.79
CA THR A 126 -8.21 -5.47 -9.45
C THR A 126 -7.26 -6.06 -8.41
N LEU A 127 -7.00 -5.31 -7.32
CA LEU A 127 -6.16 -5.73 -6.21
C LEU A 127 -6.67 -5.15 -4.87
N LEU A 128 -6.31 -5.82 -3.76
CA LEU A 128 -6.48 -5.27 -2.42
C LEU A 128 -5.47 -4.15 -2.20
N MET A 129 -5.94 -2.91 -2.05
CA MET A 129 -5.10 -1.74 -1.92
C MET A 129 -5.35 -1.04 -0.58
N THR A 130 -4.28 -0.69 0.15
CA THR A 130 -4.36 0.22 1.30
C THR A 130 -3.98 1.64 0.86
N PRO A 131 -4.40 2.70 1.59
CA PRO A 131 -3.97 4.07 1.29
C PRO A 131 -2.45 4.24 1.28
N THR A 132 -1.73 3.51 2.13
CA THR A 132 -0.25 3.55 2.19
C THR A 132 0.37 2.95 0.93
N ILE A 133 -0.13 1.80 0.46
CA ILE A 133 0.38 1.18 -0.78
C ILE A 133 0.09 2.11 -1.96
N ASP A 134 -1.13 2.64 -2.04
CA ASP A 134 -1.54 3.58 -3.10
C ASP A 134 -0.64 4.82 -3.17
N LEU A 135 -0.45 5.48 -2.03
CA LEU A 135 0.39 6.67 -1.94
C LEU A 135 1.84 6.35 -2.31
N ASN A 136 2.40 5.27 -1.77
CA ASN A 136 3.81 4.95 -1.99
C ASN A 136 4.11 4.59 -3.44
N ILE A 137 3.22 3.88 -4.13
CA ILE A 137 3.44 3.55 -5.54
C ILE A 137 3.34 4.80 -6.43
N LYS A 138 2.36 5.67 -6.15
CA LYS A 138 2.22 6.95 -6.84
C LYS A 138 3.46 7.81 -6.66
N ASN A 139 3.96 7.93 -5.43
CA ASN A 139 5.18 8.69 -5.14
C ASN A 139 6.40 8.12 -5.88
N GLN A 140 6.57 6.80 -5.91
CA GLN A 140 7.68 6.16 -6.63
C GLN A 140 7.59 6.44 -8.14
N ILE A 141 6.39 6.41 -8.71
CA ILE A 141 6.15 6.72 -10.13
C ILE A 141 6.38 8.21 -10.41
N ASP A 142 5.80 9.11 -9.62
CA ASP A 142 5.92 10.55 -9.80
C ASP A 142 7.40 10.98 -9.70
N TYR A 143 8.16 10.42 -8.75
CA TYR A 143 9.60 10.60 -8.66
C TYR A 143 10.34 10.11 -9.91
N ALA A 144 9.96 8.96 -10.47
CA ALA A 144 10.55 8.46 -11.71
C ALA A 144 10.24 9.38 -12.91
N ILE A 145 9.00 9.90 -13.00
CA ILE A 145 8.60 10.87 -14.03
C ILE A 145 9.43 12.15 -13.93
N GLU A 146 9.61 12.69 -12.72
CA GLU A 146 10.41 13.90 -12.49
C GLU A 146 11.87 13.72 -12.90
N ASN A 147 12.46 12.56 -12.63
CA ASN A 147 13.87 12.31 -12.96
C ASN A 147 14.13 12.03 -14.44
N ILE A 148 13.11 11.67 -15.22
CA ILE A 148 13.23 11.58 -16.69
C ILE A 148 13.25 12.97 -17.34
N LYS A 149 12.70 13.99 -16.67
CA LYS A 149 12.65 15.38 -17.17
C LYS A 149 13.93 16.18 -16.90
N LYS A 150 14.82 15.68 -16.04
CA LYS A 150 16.14 16.26 -15.76
C LYS A 150 17.17 15.78 -16.77
#